data_AF-A0A0F9GKN7-F1
#
_entry.id   AF-A0A0F9GKN7-F1
#
_cell.length_a   1.000
_cell.length_b   1.000
_cell.length_c   1.000
_cell.angle_alpha   90.00
_cell.angle_beta   90.00
_cell.angle_gamma   90.00
#
_symmetry.space_group_name_H-M   'P 1'
#
loop_
_entity.id
_entity.type
_entity.pdbx_description
1 polymer ?
#
loop_
_entity_poly.entity_id
_entity_poly.type
_entity_poly.pdbx_seq_one_letter_code
_entity_poly.pdbx_strand_id
1 'polypeptide(L)'
;MSQLALQLGNRPDVEDVSDAVLLKKPDFLSAIRLCMDVSGLQDDHIASVLDMQPAQFSKCRSGLAHFPPNKLMPLMDLCRNDIPLRWLAVHRGKEVKPLVSTLERENTELKLQLQQRDHDLETIKQFVKETS
;
A
#
# COMPACT_ATOMS: atom_id res chain seq x y z
N MET A 1 3.12 -10.31 22.40
CA MET A 1 3.64 -10.06 21.03
C MET A 1 2.96 -11.04 20.09
N SER A 2 1.88 -10.61 19.43
CA SER A 2 1.00 -11.46 18.61
C SER A 2 1.76 -12.06 17.41
N GLN A 3 1.55 -13.36 17.15
CA GLN A 3 2.10 -14.14 16.03
C GLN A 3 1.83 -13.52 14.64
N LEU A 4 0.94 -12.53 14.54
CA LEU A 4 0.58 -11.87 13.28
C LEU A 4 1.68 -10.96 12.70
N ALA A 5 2.61 -10.47 13.54
CA ALA A 5 3.67 -9.55 13.09
C ALA A 5 4.79 -10.24 12.28
N LEU A 6 4.92 -11.57 12.36
CA LEU A 6 6.04 -12.29 11.77
C LEU A 6 5.89 -12.65 10.28
N GLN A 7 4.71 -12.44 9.67
CA GLN A 7 4.47 -12.79 8.25
C GLN A 7 4.71 -11.64 7.27
N LEU A 8 5.01 -10.42 7.73
CA LEU A 8 5.23 -9.25 6.87
C LEU A 8 6.72 -9.01 6.55
N GLY A 9 7.63 -9.82 7.11
CA GLY A 9 9.06 -9.50 7.19
C GLY A 9 9.92 -9.76 5.96
N ASN A 10 9.40 -10.24 4.82
CA ASN A 10 10.23 -10.45 3.62
C ASN A 10 9.39 -10.58 2.34
N ARG A 11 8.53 -9.59 2.02
CA ARG A 11 7.90 -9.55 0.69
C ARG A 11 8.90 -8.94 -0.30
N PRO A 12 9.18 -9.58 -1.45
CA PRO A 12 10.08 -9.02 -2.45
C PRO A 12 9.61 -7.61 -2.83
N ASP A 13 10.56 -6.72 -3.09
CA ASP A 13 10.25 -5.40 -3.64
C ASP A 13 9.37 -5.60 -4.87
N VAL A 14 8.21 -4.93 -4.89
CA VAL A 14 7.20 -5.14 -5.92
C VAL A 14 7.85 -4.89 -7.28
N GLU A 15 7.70 -5.85 -8.19
CA GLU A 15 8.26 -5.78 -9.53
C GLU A 15 7.80 -4.47 -10.19
N ASP A 16 8.75 -3.58 -10.51
CA ASP A 16 8.41 -2.30 -11.12
C ASP A 16 7.93 -2.51 -12.56
N VAL A 17 6.60 -2.44 -12.72
CA VAL A 17 5.97 -2.56 -14.03
C VAL A 17 6.26 -1.31 -14.84
N SER A 18 6.95 -1.48 -15.97
CA SER A 18 7.23 -0.37 -16.90
C SER A 18 5.96 0.26 -17.49
N ASP A 19 6.00 1.55 -17.79
CA ASP A 19 4.88 2.27 -18.42
C ASP A 19 4.48 1.69 -19.79
N ALA A 20 5.43 1.09 -20.50
CA ALA A 20 5.16 0.38 -21.77
C ALA A 20 4.21 -0.81 -21.59
N VAL A 21 4.24 -1.47 -20.42
CA VAL A 21 3.28 -2.55 -20.08
C VAL A 21 1.93 -1.96 -19.75
N LEU A 22 1.89 -0.82 -19.04
CA LEU A 22 0.65 -0.13 -18.69
C LEU A 22 -0.11 0.34 -19.93
N LEU A 23 0.58 0.94 -20.89
CA LEU A 23 0.01 1.39 -22.17
C LEU A 23 -0.63 0.26 -23.00
N LYS A 24 -0.16 -0.97 -22.80
CA LYS A 24 -0.72 -2.15 -23.49
C LYS A 24 -1.98 -2.69 -22.83
N LYS A 25 -2.33 -2.25 -21.61
CA LYS A 25 -3.55 -2.71 -20.94
C LYS A 25 -4.77 -2.01 -21.57
N PRO A 26 -5.75 -2.77 -22.08
CA PRO A 26 -6.83 -2.22 -22.89
C PRO A 26 -7.84 -1.40 -22.08
N ASP A 27 -8.01 -1.72 -20.80
CA ASP A 27 -8.99 -1.10 -19.93
C ASP A 27 -8.49 -1.02 -18.48
N PHE A 28 -9.21 -0.24 -17.68
CA PHE A 28 -8.88 0.01 -16.29
C PHE A 28 -8.97 -1.25 -15.42
N LEU A 29 -9.89 -2.16 -15.74
CA LEU A 29 -10.01 -3.45 -15.04
C LEU A 29 -8.74 -4.30 -15.24
N SER A 30 -8.15 -4.29 -16.43
CA SER A 30 -6.90 -4.99 -16.73
C SER A 30 -5.71 -4.43 -15.95
N ALA A 31 -5.71 -3.12 -15.65
CA ALA A 31 -4.74 -2.52 -14.75
C ALA A 31 -4.97 -2.93 -13.28
N ILE A 32 -6.23 -3.00 -12.82
CA ILE A 32 -6.59 -3.51 -11.49
C ILE A 32 -6.16 -4.97 -11.32
N ARG A 33 -6.37 -5.82 -12.33
CA ARG A 33 -5.90 -7.21 -12.32
C ARG A 33 -4.38 -7.27 -12.21
N LEU A 34 -3.68 -6.48 -13.02
CA LEU A 34 -2.21 -6.42 -12.97
C LEU A 34 -1.69 -6.01 -11.59
N CYS A 35 -2.34 -5.04 -10.94
CA CYS A 35 -2.05 -4.63 -9.56
C CYS A 35 -2.10 -5.82 -8.58
N MET A 36 -3.13 -6.67 -8.71
CA MET A 36 -3.29 -7.88 -7.90
C MET A 36 -2.25 -8.95 -8.28
N ASP A 37 -2.07 -9.22 -9.58
CA ASP A 37 -1.18 -10.28 -10.08
C ASP A 37 0.28 -10.03 -9.65
N VAL A 38 0.77 -8.79 -9.82
CA VAL A 38 2.15 -8.40 -9.49
C VAL A 38 2.41 -8.40 -7.98
N SER A 39 1.36 -8.26 -7.15
CA SER A 39 1.51 -8.35 -5.70
C SER A 39 1.85 -9.75 -5.19
N GLY A 40 1.57 -10.79 -5.98
CA GLY A 40 1.69 -12.19 -5.58
C GLY A 40 0.71 -12.64 -4.48
N LEU A 41 -0.23 -11.78 -4.08
CA LEU A 41 -1.24 -12.09 -3.07
C LEU A 41 -2.35 -12.97 -3.66
N GLN A 42 -2.84 -13.91 -2.84
CA GLN A 42 -3.96 -14.76 -3.20
C GLN A 42 -5.27 -13.97 -3.15
N ASP A 43 -6.18 -14.29 -4.08
CA ASP A 43 -7.48 -13.64 -4.22
C ASP A 43 -8.29 -13.64 -2.92
N ASP A 44 -8.28 -14.77 -2.19
CA ASP A 44 -8.98 -14.89 -0.91
C ASP A 44 -8.43 -13.94 0.15
N HIS A 45 -7.11 -13.72 0.17
CA HIS A 45 -6.48 -12.78 1.07
C HIS A 45 -6.84 -11.33 0.72
N ILE A 46 -6.80 -10.98 -0.58
CA ILE A 46 -7.19 -9.66 -1.06
C ILE A 46 -8.66 -9.39 -0.74
N ALA A 47 -9.55 -10.33 -1.07
CA ALA A 47 -10.98 -10.22 -0.80
C ALA A 47 -11.25 -10.03 0.70
N SER A 48 -10.57 -10.80 1.57
CA SER A 48 -10.72 -10.68 3.02
C SER A 48 -10.28 -9.33 3.56
N VAL A 49 -9.10 -8.82 3.15
CA VAL A 49 -8.59 -7.52 3.64
C VAL A 49 -9.43 -6.37 3.12
N LEU A 50 -9.94 -6.47 1.89
CA LEU A 50 -10.85 -5.49 1.31
C LEU A 50 -12.29 -5.59 1.84
N ASP A 51 -12.58 -6.53 2.75
CA ASP A 51 -13.94 -6.76 3.25
C ASP A 51 -14.94 -6.97 2.09
N MET A 52 -14.56 -7.85 1.16
CA MET A 52 -15.36 -8.24 0.00
C MET A 52 -15.72 -9.72 0.09
N GLN A 53 -16.96 -10.04 -0.25
CA GLN A 53 -17.39 -11.43 -0.37
C GLN A 53 -16.63 -12.12 -1.53
N PRO A 54 -16.11 -13.35 -1.38
CA PRO A 54 -15.31 -14.01 -2.40
C PRO A 54 -16.00 -14.09 -3.78
N ALA A 55 -17.31 -14.39 -3.79
CA ALA A 55 -18.09 -14.44 -5.03
C ALA A 55 -18.22 -13.06 -5.70
N GLN A 56 -18.34 -11.99 -4.93
CA GLN A 56 -18.37 -10.62 -5.46
C GLN A 56 -16.99 -10.23 -6.00
N PHE A 57 -15.93 -10.51 -5.24
CA PHE A 57 -14.56 -10.26 -5.67
C PHE A 57 -14.24 -10.98 -6.97
N SER A 58 -14.59 -12.27 -7.09
CA SER A 58 -14.42 -13.06 -8.31
C SER A 58 -15.17 -12.46 -9.51
N LYS A 59 -16.40 -11.97 -9.32
CA LYS A 59 -17.15 -11.25 -10.37
C LYS A 59 -16.48 -9.94 -10.77
N CYS A 60 -16.02 -9.15 -9.80
CA CYS A 60 -15.27 -7.91 -10.08
C CYS A 60 -13.99 -8.22 -10.86
N ARG A 61 -13.21 -9.21 -10.40
CA ARG A 61 -11.97 -9.62 -11.05
C ARG A 61 -12.21 -10.18 -12.45
N SER A 62 -13.27 -10.93 -12.71
CA SER A 62 -13.61 -11.44 -14.05
C SER A 62 -14.28 -10.41 -14.96
N GLY A 63 -14.68 -9.25 -14.44
CA GLY A 63 -15.36 -8.19 -15.20
C GLY A 63 -16.87 -8.41 -15.34
N LEU A 64 -17.43 -9.37 -14.61
CA LEU A 64 -18.87 -9.60 -14.49
C LEU A 64 -19.54 -8.60 -13.53
N ALA A 65 -18.75 -7.83 -12.77
CA ALA A 65 -19.22 -6.72 -11.94
C ALA A 65 -18.19 -5.59 -11.93
N HIS A 66 -18.61 -4.37 -11.60
CA HIS A 66 -17.69 -3.25 -11.41
C HIS A 66 -16.93 -3.37 -10.09
N PHE A 67 -15.64 -3.02 -10.11
CA PHE A 67 -14.84 -2.95 -8.89
C PHE A 67 -15.23 -1.70 -8.08
N PRO A 68 -15.45 -1.80 -6.74
CA PRO A 68 -15.87 -0.67 -5.93
C PRO A 68 -14.80 0.45 -5.87
N PRO A 69 -15.11 1.70 -6.27
CA PRO A 69 -14.11 2.78 -6.28
C PRO A 69 -13.51 3.09 -4.91
N ASN A 70 -14.30 2.97 -3.84
CA ASN A 70 -13.87 3.18 -2.45
C ASN A 70 -12.89 2.10 -1.94
N LYS A 71 -12.73 0.98 -2.66
CA LYS A 71 -11.78 -0.09 -2.33
C LYS A 71 -10.48 0.00 -3.15
N LEU A 72 -10.38 0.96 -4.08
CA LEU A 72 -9.22 1.09 -4.97
C LEU A 72 -7.95 1.54 -4.24
N MET A 73 -8.04 2.53 -3.35
CA MET A 73 -6.87 2.95 -2.55
C MET A 73 -6.41 1.85 -1.59
N PRO A 74 -7.29 1.22 -0.79
CA PRO A 74 -6.90 0.07 0.04
C PRO A 74 -6.28 -1.08 -0.74
N LEU A 75 -6.73 -1.32 -1.98
CA LEU A 75 -6.12 -2.33 -2.86
C LEU A 75 -4.68 -1.96 -3.22
N MET A 76 -4.42 -0.72 -3.66
CA MET A 76 -3.08 -0.26 -4.01
C MET A 76 -2.13 -0.29 -2.81
N ASP A 77 -2.62 0.10 -1.63
CA ASP A 77 -1.88 0.02 -0.37
C ASP A 77 -1.53 -1.43 -0.01
N LEU A 78 -2.51 -2.35 -0.12
CA LEU A 78 -2.33 -3.77 0.16
C LEU A 78 -1.34 -4.44 -0.81
N CYS A 79 -1.48 -4.14 -2.09
CA CYS A 79 -0.63 -4.66 -3.16
C CYS A 79 0.72 -3.93 -3.25
N ARG A 80 0.90 -2.85 -2.48
CA ARG A 80 2.09 -2.00 -2.43
C ARG A 80 2.54 -1.48 -3.80
N ASN A 81 1.58 -1.11 -4.66
CA ASN A 81 1.87 -0.53 -5.96
C ASN A 81 0.77 0.43 -6.43
N ASP A 82 1.16 1.40 -7.25
CA ASP A 82 0.28 2.44 -7.80
C ASP A 82 -0.19 2.11 -9.23
N ILE A 83 -0.22 0.83 -9.62
CA ILE A 83 -0.49 0.42 -11.02
C ILE A 83 -1.80 1.01 -11.57
N PRO A 84 -2.95 0.96 -10.85
CA PRO A 84 -4.18 1.57 -11.34
C PRO A 84 -4.05 3.09 -11.54
N LEU A 85 -3.39 3.79 -10.61
CA LEU A 85 -3.17 5.23 -10.69
C LEU A 85 -2.24 5.60 -11.85
N ARG A 86 -1.12 4.89 -12.01
CA ARG A 86 -0.16 5.07 -13.12
C ARG A 86 -0.81 4.79 -14.46
N TRP A 87 -1.64 3.76 -14.58
CA TRP A 87 -2.38 3.48 -15.82
C TRP A 87 -3.26 4.66 -16.24
N LEU A 88 -4.03 5.24 -15.29
CA LEU A 88 -4.84 6.42 -15.57
C LEU A 88 -4.00 7.62 -16.00
N ALA A 89 -2.86 7.84 -15.35
CA ALA A 89 -1.98 8.96 -15.68
C ALA A 89 -1.40 8.80 -17.10
N VAL A 90 -0.79 7.66 -17.39
CA VAL A 90 -0.11 7.39 -18.67
C VAL A 90 -1.10 7.44 -19.84
N HIS A 91 -2.31 6.88 -19.70
CA HIS A 91 -3.36 6.99 -20.74
C HIS A 91 -3.91 8.41 -20.93
N ARG A 92 -3.62 9.33 -20.00
CA ARG A 92 -3.95 10.75 -20.10
C ARG A 92 -2.74 11.62 -20.47
N GLY A 93 -1.59 11.02 -20.80
CA GLY A 93 -0.36 11.74 -21.09
C GLY A 93 0.20 12.47 -19.88
N LYS A 94 0.00 11.91 -18.68
CA LYS A 94 0.46 12.45 -17.40
C LYS A 94 1.40 11.47 -16.72
N GLU A 95 2.23 12.00 -15.85
CA GLU A 95 3.08 11.23 -14.93
C GLU A 95 2.54 11.34 -13.49
N VAL A 96 2.76 10.30 -12.69
CA VAL A 96 2.46 10.32 -11.26
C VAL A 96 3.74 10.73 -10.52
N LYS A 97 3.65 11.78 -9.71
CA LYS A 97 4.75 12.22 -8.85
C LYS A 97 4.30 12.17 -7.38
N PRO A 98 5.14 11.63 -6.48
CA PRO A 98 4.91 11.77 -5.06
C PRO A 98 4.81 13.25 -4.69
N LEU A 99 3.78 13.61 -3.91
CA LEU A 99 3.62 14.99 -3.42
C LEU A 99 4.63 15.34 -2.33
N VAL A 100 5.09 14.33 -1.61
CA VAL A 100 6.10 14.43 -0.56
C VAL A 100 7.29 13.63 -1.05
N SER A 101 8.45 14.28 -1.14
CA SER A 101 9.68 13.60 -1.50
C SER A 101 10.03 12.53 -0.45
N THR A 102 10.80 11.51 -0.86
CA THR A 102 11.32 10.50 0.08
C THR A 102 12.02 11.15 1.27
N LEU A 103 12.79 12.21 0.99
CA LEU A 103 13.49 13.03 2.00
C LEU A 103 12.54 13.68 3.01
N GLU A 104 11.44 14.29 2.55
CA GLU A 104 10.46 14.91 3.45
C GLU A 104 9.71 13.89 4.30
N ARG A 105 9.44 12.70 3.73
CA ARG A 105 8.85 11.57 4.47
C ARG A 105 9.79 11.07 5.55
N GLU A 106 11.05 10.80 5.21
CA GLU A 106 12.09 10.39 6.17
C GLU A 106 12.29 11.45 7.26
N ASN A 107 12.30 12.74 6.90
CA ASN A 107 12.43 13.84 7.86
C ASN A 107 11.27 13.86 8.86
N THR A 108 10.05 13.59 8.39
CA THR A 108 8.85 13.53 9.24
C THR A 108 8.93 12.35 10.20
N GLU A 109 9.33 11.17 9.72
CA GLU A 109 9.47 9.97 10.54
C GLU A 109 10.58 10.10 11.58
N LEU A 110 11.74 10.65 11.20
CA LEU A 110 12.84 10.94 12.12
C LEU A 110 12.43 11.95 13.21
N LYS A 111 11.66 12.97 12.86
CA LYS A 111 11.13 13.94 13.84
C LYS A 111 10.21 13.27 14.86
N LEU A 112 9.34 12.37 14.42
CA LEU A 112 8.46 11.63 15.31
C LEU A 112 9.26 10.72 16.26
N GLN A 113 10.27 10.01 15.73
CA GLN A 113 11.16 9.19 16.54
C GLN A 113 11.93 10.01 17.57
N LEU A 114 12.44 11.19 17.21
CA LEU A 114 13.11 12.10 18.16
C LEU A 114 12.16 12.54 19.27
N GLN A 115 10.94 12.95 18.93
CA GLN A 115 9.94 13.34 19.93
C GLN A 115 9.59 12.21 20.90
N GLN A 116 9.45 10.98 20.41
CA GLN A 116 9.24 9.81 21.27
C GLN A 116 10.41 9.55 22.20
N ARG A 117 11.64 9.60 21.66
CA ARG A 117 12.85 9.40 22.48
C ARG A 117 13.00 10.48 23.55
N ASP A 118 12.72 11.73 23.21
CA ASP A 118 12.78 12.84 24.16
C ASP A 118 11.75 12.64 25.29
N HIS A 119 10.53 12.25 24.95
CA HIS A 119 9.48 11.93 25.92
C HIS A 119 9.85 10.76 26.84
N ASP A 120 10.42 9.70 26.29
CA ASP A 120 10.88 8.53 27.06
C ASP A 120 12.01 8.92 28.03
N LEU A 121 12.98 9.72 27.55
CA LEU A 121 14.08 10.22 28.38
C LEU A 121 13.59 11.12 29.52
N GLU A 122 12.60 11.96 29.26
CA GLU A 122 11.99 12.82 30.29
C GLU A 122 11.28 11.99 31.35
N THR A 123 10.54 10.96 30.93
CA THR A 123 9.90 10.01 31.85
C THR A 123 10.92 9.29 32.73
N ILE A 124 12.02 8.80 32.13
CA ILE A 124 13.10 8.13 32.88
C ILE A 124 13.77 9.10 33.87
N LYS A 125 14.06 10.33 33.45
CA LYS A 125 14.66 11.35 34.32
C LYS A 125 13.77 11.67 35.52
N GLN A 126 12.46 11.76 35.31
CA GLN A 126 11.50 12.01 36.38
C GLN A 126 11.46 10.85 37.38
N PHE A 127 11.43 9.61 36.90
CA PHE A 127 11.46 8.41 37.74
C PHE A 127 12.74 8.32 38.60
N VAL A 128 13.91 8.65 38.02
CA VAL A 128 15.19 8.66 38.75
C VAL A 128 15.19 9.73 39.85
N LYS A 129 14.65 10.93 39.60
CA LYS A 129 14.53 11.98 40.62
C LYS A 129 13.61 11.61 41.78
N GLU A 130 12.56 10.85 41.54
CA GLU A 130 11.60 10.43 42.58
C GLU A 130 12.14 9.29 43.45
N THR A 131 13.14 8.54 42.97
CA THR A 131 13.74 7.40 43.67
C THR A 131 15.05 7.77 44.39
N SER A 132 15.59 8.97 44.15
CA SER A 132 16.82 9.50 44.77
C SER A 132 16.51 10.38 45.98
#